data_AF-A0A2T2V4Y4-F1
#
_entry.id   AF-A0A2T2V4Y4-F1
#
_cell.length_a   1.000
_cell.length_b   1.000
_cell.length_c   1.000
_cell.angle_alpha   90.00
_cell.angle_beta   90.00
_cell.angle_gamma   90.00
#
_symmetry.space_group_name_H-M   'P 1'
#
loop_
_entity.id
_entity.type
_entity.pdbx_description
1 polymer ?
#
loop_
_entity_poly.entity_id
_entity_poly.type
_entity_poly.pdbx_seq_one_letter_code
_entity_poly.pdbx_strand_id
1 'polypeptide(L)'
;GSLRAANAGWVSALLKQRVVPVVSALVEDPDSGAVHEVPAAEAVQALGRALEASFDPVACVLTTGDRSGLPSEEGGIQNVVEPDAVTDEDVPEPSIVRRLAESDLPVLITSLQGLLGGAGPTGTRLQS
;
A
#
# COMPACT_ATOMS: atom_id res chain seq x y z
N GLY A 1 15.84 -7.23 -11.62
CA GLY A 1 16.31 -7.36 -10.22
C GLY A 1 15.29 -6.68 -9.33
N SER A 2 15.09 -7.14 -8.09
CA SER A 2 14.09 -6.51 -7.20
C SER A 2 14.52 -5.10 -6.80
N LEU A 3 13.65 -4.10 -6.96
CA LEU A 3 13.86 -2.74 -6.45
C LEU A 3 14.15 -2.76 -4.94
N ARG A 4 15.07 -1.92 -4.48
CA ARG A 4 15.41 -1.75 -3.06
C ARG A 4 15.46 -0.27 -2.70
N ALA A 5 14.79 0.12 -1.63
CA ALA A 5 14.87 1.48 -1.12
C ALA A 5 16.22 1.69 -0.42
N ALA A 6 17.09 2.48 -1.03
CA ALA A 6 18.32 2.93 -0.39
C ALA A 6 18.01 4.06 0.61
N ASN A 7 18.64 4.04 1.78
CA ASN A 7 18.57 5.12 2.76
C ASN A 7 17.14 5.46 3.26
N ALA A 8 16.29 4.47 3.56
CA ALA A 8 14.96 4.71 4.15
C ALA A 8 14.98 5.26 5.61
N GLY A 9 16.18 5.49 6.17
CA GLY A 9 16.36 5.98 7.54
C GLY A 9 15.75 7.36 7.78
N TRP A 10 15.76 8.25 6.78
CA TRP A 10 15.12 9.56 6.89
C TRP A 10 13.59 9.44 6.97
N VAL A 11 12.98 8.51 6.21
CA VAL A 11 11.54 8.22 6.28
C VAL A 11 11.20 7.73 7.70
N SER A 12 11.99 6.79 8.22
CA SER A 12 11.82 6.28 9.58
C SER A 12 11.91 7.38 10.65
N ALA A 13 12.84 8.33 10.49
CA ALA A 13 12.99 9.46 11.40
C ALA A 13 11.77 10.40 11.36
N LEU A 14 11.24 10.70 10.17
CA LEU A 14 10.02 11.51 9.99
C LEU A 14 8.80 10.82 10.61
N LEU A 15 8.63 9.51 10.40
CA LEU A 15 7.53 8.74 10.98
C LEU A 15 7.57 8.78 12.51
N LYS A 16 8.75 8.65 13.13
CA LYS A 16 8.93 8.79 14.59
C LYS A 16 8.55 10.17 15.12
N GLN A 17 8.61 11.20 14.28
CA GLN A 17 8.18 12.57 14.57
C GLN A 17 6.72 12.85 14.19
N ARG A 18 5.94 11.81 13.83
CA ARG A 18 4.54 11.90 13.41
C ARG A 18 4.31 12.73 12.15
N VAL A 19 5.29 12.78 11.26
CA VAL A 19 5.15 13.36 9.93
C VAL A 19 4.55 12.32 8.98
N VAL A 20 3.71 12.76 8.05
CA VAL A 20 3.20 11.94 6.93
C VAL A 20 4.04 12.24 5.68
N PRO A 21 5.07 11.43 5.37
CA PRO A 21 5.88 11.63 4.18
C PRO A 21 5.07 11.26 2.93
N VAL A 22 5.12 12.12 1.92
CA VAL A 22 4.62 11.81 0.56
C VAL A 22 5.83 11.53 -0.32
N VAL A 23 5.86 10.35 -0.92
CA VAL A 23 6.99 9.86 -1.73
C VAL A 23 6.50 9.59 -3.14
N SER A 24 7.23 10.05 -4.15
CA SER A 24 6.98 9.71 -5.54
C SER A 24 7.62 8.36 -5.90
N ALA A 25 7.02 7.62 -6.83
CA ALA A 25 7.60 6.38 -7.38
C ALA A 25 8.66 6.69 -8.46
N LEU A 26 9.58 7.62 -8.17
CA LEU A 26 10.70 7.96 -9.03
C LEU A 26 11.98 7.36 -8.47
N VAL A 27 12.77 6.74 -9.35
CA VAL A 27 14.03 6.09 -9.00
C VAL A 27 15.14 6.65 -9.87
N GLU A 28 16.28 6.92 -9.24
CA GLU A 28 17.52 7.28 -9.92
C GLU A 28 18.29 6.00 -10.26
N ASP A 29 18.66 5.84 -11.53
CA ASP A 29 19.56 4.80 -11.97
C ASP A 29 20.99 5.09 -11.47
N PRO A 30 21.63 4.20 -10.70
CA PRO A 30 22.90 4.49 -10.03
C PRO A 30 24.09 4.64 -10.98
N ASP A 31 24.01 4.06 -12.18
CA ASP A 31 25.12 4.09 -13.15
C ASP A 31 25.07 5.34 -14.02
N SER A 32 23.87 5.79 -14.39
CA SER A 32 23.64 6.91 -15.30
C SER A 32 23.17 8.20 -14.62
N GLY A 33 22.66 8.12 -13.38
CA GLY A 33 22.01 9.23 -12.68
C GLY A 33 20.65 9.62 -13.28
N ALA A 34 20.12 8.85 -14.24
CA ALA A 34 18.86 9.14 -14.89
C ALA A 34 17.68 8.80 -13.97
N VAL A 35 16.74 9.75 -13.83
CA VAL A 35 15.50 9.55 -13.05
C VAL A 35 14.41 9.01 -13.96
N HIS A 36 13.74 7.95 -13.51
CA HIS A 36 12.62 7.33 -14.21
C HIS A 36 11.52 6.90 -13.23
N GLU A 37 10.31 6.73 -13.75
CA GLU A 37 9.18 6.23 -13.00
C GLU A 37 9.20 4.70 -12.92
N VAL A 38 8.83 4.17 -11.76
CA VAL A 38 8.63 2.74 -11.52
C VAL A 38 7.18 2.47 -11.12
N PRO A 39 6.66 1.25 -11.31
CA PRO A 39 5.34 0.89 -10.83
C PRO A 39 5.20 1.15 -9.32
N ALA A 40 4.10 1.79 -8.91
CA ALA A 40 3.86 2.15 -7.51
C ALA A 40 3.93 0.94 -6.56
N ALA A 41 3.43 -0.23 -7.00
CA ALA A 41 3.50 -1.47 -6.23
C ALA A 41 4.95 -1.85 -5.90
N GLU A 42 5.88 -1.73 -6.84
CA GLU A 42 7.29 -2.04 -6.61
C GLU A 42 7.93 -1.06 -5.62
N ALA A 43 7.62 0.23 -5.73
CA ALA A 43 8.09 1.25 -4.80
C ALA A 43 7.56 1.01 -3.37
N VAL A 44 6.27 0.69 -3.23
CA VAL A 44 5.63 0.35 -1.95
C VAL A 44 6.27 -0.89 -1.33
N GLN A 45 6.49 -1.95 -2.12
CA GLN A 45 7.17 -3.16 -1.66
C GLN A 45 8.59 -2.88 -1.17
N ALA A 46 9.37 -2.12 -1.96
CA ALA A 46 10.74 -1.77 -1.62
C ALA A 46 10.81 -0.92 -0.33
N LEU A 47 9.86 0.01 -0.16
CA LEU A 47 9.77 0.86 1.03
C LEU A 47 9.31 0.06 2.26
N GLY A 48 8.29 -0.80 2.12
CA GLY A 48 7.81 -1.66 3.20
C GLY A 48 8.92 -2.52 3.77
N ARG A 49 9.64 -3.26 2.90
CA ARG A 49 10.82 -4.07 3.30
C ARG A 49 11.89 -3.26 4.02
N ALA A 50 12.13 -2.02 3.61
CA ALA A 50 13.13 -1.16 4.26
C ALA A 50 12.67 -0.64 5.64
N LEU A 51 11.36 -0.62 5.91
CA LEU A 51 10.77 -0.14 7.15
C LEU A 51 10.43 -1.25 8.15
N GLU A 52 10.32 -2.52 7.71
CA GLU A 52 9.99 -3.69 8.53
C GLU A 52 10.88 -3.85 9.78
N ALA A 53 12.14 -3.42 9.74
CA ALA A 53 13.04 -3.50 10.89
C ALA A 53 12.66 -2.53 12.04
N SER A 54 11.79 -1.55 11.78
CA SER A 54 11.41 -0.51 12.75
C SER A 54 9.90 -0.35 12.94
N PHE A 55 9.09 -0.92 12.05
CA PHE A 55 7.64 -0.77 12.01
C PHE A 55 6.98 -2.04 11.47
N ASP A 56 5.66 -2.12 11.61
CA ASP A 56 4.82 -3.16 11.01
C ASP A 56 4.08 -2.58 9.78
N PRO A 57 4.73 -2.44 8.61
CA PRO A 57 4.12 -1.76 7.46
C PRO A 57 2.93 -2.53 6.90
N VAL A 58 1.88 -1.79 6.52
CA VAL A 58 0.70 -2.30 5.82
C VAL A 58 0.51 -1.47 4.56
N ALA A 59 0.46 -2.13 3.41
CA ALA A 59 0.14 -1.48 2.14
C ALA A 59 -1.36 -1.17 2.10
N CYS A 60 -1.73 0.10 1.99
CA CYS A 60 -3.12 0.52 1.91
C CYS A 60 -3.49 0.85 0.46
N VAL A 61 -4.57 0.24 -0.04
CA VAL A 61 -5.16 0.56 -1.34
C VAL A 61 -6.48 1.26 -1.09
N LEU A 62 -6.66 2.42 -1.72
CA LEU A 62 -7.86 3.22 -1.55
C LEU A 62 -8.97 2.76 -2.48
N THR A 63 -10.18 2.59 -1.94
CA THR A 63 -11.38 2.24 -2.69
C THR A 63 -11.79 3.34 -3.66
N THR A 64 -12.46 2.96 -4.74
CA THR A 64 -13.21 3.87 -5.59
C THR A 64 -14.43 4.39 -4.80
N GLY A 65 -14.29 5.56 -4.17
CA GLY A 65 -15.29 6.19 -3.30
C GLY A 65 -14.98 6.06 -1.79
N ASP A 66 -15.95 6.43 -0.96
CA ASP A 66 -15.72 6.63 0.50
C ASP A 66 -15.99 5.39 1.37
N ARG A 67 -16.26 4.22 0.77
CA ARG A 67 -16.55 3.00 1.51
C ARG A 67 -15.28 2.41 2.13
N SER A 68 -15.29 2.18 3.45
CA SER A 68 -14.15 1.61 4.18
C SER A 68 -14.04 0.09 3.98
N GLY A 69 -13.75 -0.36 2.74
CA GLY A 69 -13.60 -1.78 2.36
C GLY A 69 -14.57 -2.22 1.26
N LEU A 70 -14.52 -3.51 0.93
CA LEU A 70 -15.30 -4.13 -0.15
C LEU A 70 -16.65 -4.66 0.37
N PRO A 71 -17.73 -4.52 -0.42
CA PRO A 71 -19.05 -4.98 -0.02
C PRO A 71 -19.12 -6.52 0.04
N SER A 72 -19.81 -7.09 1.04
CA SER A 72 -20.16 -8.51 1.06
C SER A 72 -21.50 -8.77 0.37
N GLU A 73 -21.72 -10.00 -0.10
CA GLU A 73 -23.01 -10.42 -0.68
C GLU A 73 -24.17 -10.34 0.33
N GLU A 74 -23.88 -10.55 1.61
CA GLU A 74 -24.85 -10.51 2.72
C GLU A 74 -25.20 -9.08 3.19
N GLY A 75 -24.55 -8.07 2.60
CA GLY A 75 -24.59 -6.69 3.07
C GLY A 75 -23.58 -6.43 4.18
N GLY A 76 -22.87 -5.31 4.08
CA GLY A 76 -21.76 -4.97 4.98
C GLY A 76 -20.41 -5.01 4.26
N ILE A 77 -19.32 -5.12 5.03
CA ILE A 77 -17.94 -5.11 4.52
C ILE A 77 -17.32 -6.49 4.69
N GLN A 78 -16.67 -7.00 3.64
CA GLN A 78 -15.88 -8.22 3.69
C GLN A 78 -14.65 -8.01 4.57
N ASN A 79 -14.36 -8.97 5.45
CA ASN A 79 -13.15 -8.91 6.29
C ASN A 79 -11.87 -9.26 5.51
N VAL A 80 -11.99 -10.22 4.59
CA VAL A 80 -10.89 -10.76 3.78
C VAL A 80 -11.39 -10.99 2.35
N VAL A 81 -10.54 -10.75 1.35
CA VAL A 81 -10.84 -10.97 -0.07
C VAL A 81 -9.63 -11.54 -0.80
N GLU A 82 -9.89 -12.38 -1.81
CA GLU A 82 -8.86 -12.86 -2.74
C GLU A 82 -8.44 -11.73 -3.72
N PRO A 83 -7.17 -11.64 -4.12
CA PRO A 83 -6.69 -10.60 -5.03
C PRO A 83 -7.45 -10.52 -6.36
N ASP A 84 -7.87 -11.67 -6.89
CA ASP A 84 -8.57 -11.74 -8.17
C ASP A 84 -10.04 -11.35 -8.10
N ALA A 85 -10.62 -11.30 -6.90
CA ALA A 85 -12.00 -10.84 -6.69
C ALA A 85 -12.12 -9.31 -6.64
N VAL A 86 -10.99 -8.57 -6.60
CA VAL A 86 -11.00 -7.11 -6.59
C VAL A 86 -11.12 -6.57 -8.02
N THR A 87 -12.11 -5.68 -8.22
CA THR A 87 -12.45 -5.12 -9.53
C THR A 87 -12.19 -3.62 -9.62
N ASP A 88 -12.36 -3.05 -10.82
CA ASP A 88 -12.22 -1.61 -11.06
C ASP A 88 -13.36 -0.78 -10.45
N GLU A 89 -14.50 -1.41 -10.17
CA GLU A 89 -15.56 -0.82 -9.35
C GLU A 89 -15.16 -0.65 -7.88
N ASP A 90 -14.23 -1.48 -7.41
CA ASP A 90 -13.77 -1.51 -6.02
C ASP A 90 -12.60 -0.57 -5.78
N VAL A 91 -11.61 -0.56 -6.69
CA VAL A 91 -10.39 0.25 -6.61
C VAL A 91 -10.01 0.79 -7.99
N PRO A 92 -9.34 1.94 -8.10
CA PRO A 92 -9.02 2.52 -9.41
C PRO A 92 -8.12 1.66 -10.31
N GLU A 93 -7.23 0.86 -9.70
CA GLU A 93 -6.28 0.01 -10.42
C GLU A 93 -6.12 -1.37 -9.77
N PRO A 94 -6.95 -2.37 -10.13
CA PRO A 94 -6.92 -3.71 -9.53
C PRO A 94 -5.60 -4.47 -9.77
N SER A 95 -4.88 -4.14 -10.85
CA SER A 95 -3.55 -4.71 -11.11
C SER A 95 -2.55 -4.40 -10.01
N ILE A 96 -2.67 -3.25 -9.32
CA ILE A 96 -1.81 -2.93 -8.17
C ILE A 96 -2.10 -3.88 -7.01
N VAL A 97 -3.36 -4.23 -6.77
CA VAL A 97 -3.74 -5.16 -5.69
C VAL A 97 -3.13 -6.53 -5.93
N ARG A 98 -3.23 -7.06 -7.16
CA ARG A 98 -2.60 -8.34 -7.54
C ARG A 98 -1.09 -8.32 -7.36
N ARG A 99 -0.41 -7.25 -7.82
CA ARG A 99 1.04 -7.10 -7.63
C ARG A 99 1.43 -7.00 -6.15
N LEU A 100 0.62 -6.32 -5.33
CA LEU A 100 0.87 -6.25 -3.88
C LEU A 100 0.63 -7.59 -3.19
N ALA A 101 -0.30 -8.42 -3.68
CA ALA A 101 -0.53 -9.78 -3.19
C ALA A 101 0.69 -10.69 -3.36
N GLU A 102 1.51 -10.44 -4.39
CA GLU A 102 2.76 -11.16 -4.63
C GLU A 102 3.87 -10.79 -3.63
N SER A 103 3.61 -9.87 -2.69
CA SER A 103 4.56 -9.43 -1.67
C SER A 103 4.20 -9.95 -0.28
N ASP A 104 5.19 -10.04 0.60
CA ASP A 104 4.99 -10.41 2.00
C ASP A 104 4.35 -9.30 2.85
N LEU A 105 4.01 -8.14 2.26
CA LEU A 105 3.40 -7.03 2.97
C LEU A 105 1.89 -7.28 3.15
N PRO A 106 1.36 -7.15 4.37
CA PRO A 106 -0.08 -7.12 4.58
C PRO A 106 -0.72 -6.00 3.75
N VAL A 107 -1.83 -6.30 3.08
CA VAL A 107 -2.58 -5.34 2.26
C VAL A 107 -3.96 -5.08 2.88
N LEU A 108 -4.32 -3.80 2.99
CA LEU A 108 -5.64 -3.34 3.43
C LEU A 108 -6.30 -2.49 2.35
N ILE A 109 -7.49 -2.88 1.93
CA ILE A 109 -8.36 -2.11 1.04
C ILE A 109 -9.32 -1.28 1.90
N THR A 110 -9.26 0.04 1.81
CA THR A 110 -9.97 0.98 2.69
C THR A 110 -10.31 2.29 1.98
N SER A 111 -11.09 3.17 2.60
CA SER A 111 -11.18 4.58 2.23
C SER A 111 -10.28 5.45 3.12
N LEU A 112 -10.18 6.75 2.82
CA LEU A 112 -9.50 7.72 3.68
C LEU A 112 -10.14 7.79 5.08
N GLN A 113 -11.47 7.75 5.14
CA GLN A 113 -12.22 7.72 6.40
C GLN A 113 -11.95 6.43 7.18
N GLY A 114 -11.86 5.28 6.49
CA GLY A 114 -11.49 4.02 7.13
C GLY A 114 -10.05 3.99 7.65
N LEU A 115 -9.15 4.74 7.01
CA LEU A 115 -7.74 4.79 7.41
C LEU A 115 -7.49 5.72 8.60
N LEU A 116 -8.15 6.89 8.64
CA LEU A 116 -7.83 7.99 9.56
C LEU A 116 -8.96 8.39 10.51
N GLY A 117 -10.18 7.90 10.30
CA GLY A 117 -11.38 8.42 10.95
C GLY A 117 -11.69 7.85 12.34
N GLY A 118 -10.90 6.90 12.85
CA GLY A 118 -11.19 6.16 14.07
C GLY A 118 -9.97 5.84 14.92
N ALA A 119 -10.16 4.93 15.89
CA ALA A 119 -9.08 4.48 16.78
C ALA A 119 -8.02 3.61 16.08
N GLY A 120 -8.31 3.13 14.87
CA GLY A 120 -7.41 2.36 14.02
C GLY A 120 -8.00 2.17 12.63
N PRO A 121 -7.19 1.64 11.68
CA PRO A 121 -7.62 1.44 10.31
C PRO A 121 -8.68 0.33 10.20
N THR A 122 -9.69 0.55 9.36
CA THR A 122 -10.77 -0.40 9.06
C THR A 122 -10.86 -0.64 7.57
N GLY A 123 -11.14 -1.87 7.15
CA GLY A 123 -11.27 -2.20 5.73
C GLY A 123 -11.27 -3.70 5.49
N THR A 124 -11.10 -4.08 4.23
CA THR A 124 -10.98 -5.48 3.78
C THR A 124 -9.52 -5.84 3.64
N ARG A 125 -9.09 -6.93 4.28
CA ARG A 125 -7.72 -7.44 4.11
C ARG A 125 -7.62 -8.28 2.85
N LEU A 126 -6.46 -8.22 2.21
CA LEU A 126 -6.17 -9.17 1.14
C LEU A 126 -5.79 -10.51 1.74
N GLN A 127 -6.25 -11.60 1.14
CA GLN A 127 -5.78 -12.93 1.45
C GLN A 127 -4.37 -13.09 0.88
N SER A 128 -3.46 -13.55 1.74
CA SER A 128 -2.07 -13.87 1.42
C SER A 128 -1.86 -15.37 1.18
#